data_AF-A0AAV1SGJ1-F1
#
_entry.id   AF-A0AAV1SGJ1-F1
#
_cell.length_a   1.000
_cell.length_b   1.000
_cell.length_c   1.000
_cell.angle_alpha   90.00
_cell.angle_beta   90.00
_cell.angle_gamma   90.00
#
_symmetry.space_group_name_H-M   'P 1'
#
loop_
_entity.id
_entity.type
_entity.pdbx_description
1 polymer ?
#
loop_
_entity_poly.entity_id
_entity_poly.type
_entity_poly.pdbx_seq_one_letter_code
_entity_poly.pdbx_strand_id
1 'polypeptide(L)'
;KLLPVIDQLNDDFTDVKFIYINNYKIGEDSTVLDFKVNNSACCPSSVIGQCVPDQIPCQDRTQYMFWDSFHPTEIFNIFYAERSYRALDPSYAYPYDISHLISVDQGVAVAK
;
A
#
# COMPACT_ATOMS: atom_id res chain seq x y z
N LYS A 1 3.68 0.08 19.25
CA LYS A 1 3.04 1.15 18.44
C LYS A 1 4.07 1.62 17.42
N LEU A 2 3.73 1.74 16.13
CA LEU A 2 4.72 2.01 15.09
C LEU A 2 5.13 3.50 15.00
N LEU A 3 4.20 4.43 15.15
CA LEU A 3 4.51 5.87 15.01
C LEU A 3 5.61 6.38 15.96
N PRO A 4 5.60 6.05 17.27
CA PRO A 4 6.67 6.47 18.18
C PRO A 4 8.06 5.92 17.81
N VAL A 5 8.12 4.77 17.11
CA VAL A 5 9.39 4.21 16.62
C VAL A 5 9.89 5.03 15.43
N ILE A 6 8.99 5.54 14.58
CA ILE A 6 9.36 6.45 13.49
C ILE A 6 9.93 7.76 14.03
N ASP A 7 9.33 8.30 15.09
CA ASP A 7 9.84 9.50 15.76
C ASP A 7 11.25 9.26 16.31
N GLN A 8 11.42 8.17 17.07
CA GLN A 8 12.72 7.80 17.62
C GLN A 8 13.79 7.60 16.54
N LEU A 9 13.45 6.93 15.43
CA LEU A 9 14.41 6.72 14.33
C LEU A 9 14.81 8.04 13.66
N ASN A 10 13.89 9.00 13.53
CA ASN A 10 14.20 10.33 12.98
C ASN A 10 15.04 11.19 13.93
N ASP A 11 14.91 10.97 15.26
CA ASP A 11 15.73 11.62 16.27
C ASP A 11 17.15 11.01 16.33
N ASP A 12 17.25 9.68 16.29
CA ASP A 12 18.51 8.94 16.40
C ASP A 12 19.39 9.06 15.12
N PHE A 13 18.77 9.23 13.95
CA PHE A 13 19.46 9.26 12.64
C PHE A 13 19.12 10.52 11.84
N THR A 14 19.80 11.62 12.15
CA THR A 14 19.49 12.94 11.57
C THR A 14 19.71 13.05 10.05
N ASP A 15 20.59 12.21 9.50
CA ASP A 15 20.97 12.09 8.09
C ASP A 15 20.03 11.19 7.27
N VAL A 16 19.08 10.52 7.91
CA VAL A 16 18.03 9.71 7.27
C VAL A 16 16.66 10.31 7.61
N LYS A 17 15.67 9.99 6.78
CA LYS A 17 14.27 10.35 7.02
C LYS A 17 13.42 9.09 6.96
N PHE A 18 12.81 8.72 8.07
CA PHE A 18 11.94 7.56 8.18
C PHE A 18 10.49 7.99 8.05
N ILE A 19 9.75 7.25 7.22
CA ILE A 19 8.30 7.39 7.09
C ILE A 19 7.62 6.04 7.34
N TYR A 20 6.36 6.10 7.74
CA TYR A 20 5.47 4.97 7.87
C TYR A 20 4.31 5.13 6.89
N ILE A 21 4.09 4.09 6.08
CA ILE A 21 2.93 3.97 5.21
C ILE A 21 1.90 3.06 5.88
N ASN A 22 0.70 3.58 6.07
CA ASN A 22 -0.39 2.92 6.77
C ASN A 22 -1.28 2.14 5.79
N ASN A 23 -0.80 0.98 5.36
CA ASN A 23 -1.53 0.11 4.43
C ASN A 23 -2.90 -0.35 4.96
N TYR A 24 -3.09 -0.37 6.28
CA TYR A 24 -4.41 -0.68 6.86
C TYR A 24 -5.43 0.41 6.50
N LYS A 25 -5.09 1.69 6.71
CA LYS A 25 -5.97 2.81 6.38
C LYS A 25 -6.20 2.97 4.89
N ILE A 26 -5.15 2.79 4.08
CA ILE A 26 -5.29 2.78 2.62
C ILE A 26 -6.25 1.67 2.19
N GLY A 27 -6.08 0.46 2.75
CA GLY A 27 -6.95 -0.69 2.44
C GLY A 27 -8.41 -0.50 2.84
N GLU A 28 -8.70 0.14 3.97
CA GLU A 28 -10.09 0.47 4.37
C GLU A 28 -10.82 1.34 3.33
N ASP A 29 -10.08 2.21 2.63
CA ASP A 29 -10.63 3.10 1.59
C ASP A 29 -10.66 2.47 0.19
N SER A 30 -10.32 1.19 0.05
CA SER A 30 -10.35 0.49 -1.25
C SER A 30 -11.77 0.32 -1.81
N THR A 31 -12.81 0.71 -1.06
CA THR A 31 -14.21 0.68 -1.51
C THR A 31 -14.44 1.46 -2.80
N VAL A 32 -13.61 2.47 -3.07
CA VAL A 32 -13.64 3.25 -4.32
C VAL A 32 -13.31 2.44 -5.58
N LEU A 33 -12.72 1.25 -5.43
CA LEU A 33 -12.36 0.36 -6.55
C LEU A 33 -13.53 -0.56 -6.97
N ASP A 34 -14.63 -0.61 -6.22
CA ASP A 34 -15.85 -1.38 -6.53
C ASP A 34 -15.59 -2.86 -6.92
N PHE A 35 -14.70 -3.54 -6.19
CA PHE A 35 -14.44 -4.96 -6.39
C PHE A 35 -15.71 -5.79 -6.23
N LYS A 36 -15.98 -6.67 -7.20
CA LYS A 36 -17.10 -7.63 -7.12
C LYS A 36 -16.76 -8.84 -6.26
N VAL A 37 -15.48 -9.16 -6.14
CA VAL A 37 -14.99 -10.30 -5.35
C VAL A 37 -13.83 -9.86 -4.46
N ASN A 38 -14.06 -9.84 -3.15
CA ASN A 38 -13.05 -9.47 -2.14
C ASN A 38 -12.81 -10.56 -1.09
N ASN A 39 -13.41 -11.73 -1.26
CA ASN A 39 -13.36 -12.85 -0.32
C ASN A 39 -12.90 -14.17 -0.98
N SER A 40 -12.41 -14.10 -2.22
CA SER A 40 -11.87 -15.24 -2.96
C SER A 40 -10.71 -14.80 -3.83
N ALA A 41 -9.77 -15.72 -4.04
CA ALA A 41 -8.66 -15.56 -4.96
C ALA A 41 -9.13 -15.58 -6.43
N CYS A 42 -8.46 -14.80 -7.28
CA CYS A 42 -8.61 -14.90 -8.73
C CYS A 42 -7.87 -16.12 -9.31
N CYS A 43 -6.66 -16.42 -8.81
CA CYS A 43 -5.89 -17.61 -9.15
C CYS A 43 -6.22 -18.76 -8.18
N PRO A 44 -6.46 -20.00 -8.68
CA PRO A 44 -6.56 -21.17 -7.83
C PRO A 44 -5.35 -21.28 -6.89
N SER A 45 -5.63 -21.25 -5.59
CA SER A 45 -4.61 -21.21 -4.56
C SER A 45 -4.35 -22.60 -3.98
N SER A 46 -3.10 -22.88 -3.66
CA SER A 46 -2.66 -24.08 -2.94
C SER A 46 -3.08 -24.03 -1.47
N VAL A 47 -2.83 -25.12 -0.73
CA VAL A 47 -3.08 -25.18 0.73
C VAL A 47 -2.26 -24.17 1.54
N ILE A 48 -1.16 -23.67 0.97
CA ILE A 48 -0.33 -22.61 1.57
C ILE A 48 -0.78 -21.20 1.12
N GLY A 49 -1.87 -21.10 0.35
CA GLY A 49 -2.49 -19.85 -0.07
C GLY A 49 -1.89 -19.19 -1.30
N GLN A 50 -0.77 -19.69 -1.84
CA GLN A 50 -0.18 -19.16 -3.06
C GLN A 50 -0.84 -19.72 -4.32
N CYS A 51 -0.88 -18.89 -5.37
CA CYS A 51 -1.33 -19.27 -6.72
C CYS A 51 -0.59 -20.52 -7.23
N VAL A 52 -1.34 -21.50 -7.74
CA VAL A 52 -0.78 -22.73 -8.32
C VAL A 52 -0.33 -22.45 -9.76
N PRO A 53 0.92 -22.77 -10.13
CA PRO A 53 1.39 -22.63 -11.51
C PRO A 53 0.51 -23.37 -12.52
N ASP A 54 0.44 -22.83 -13.74
CA ASP A 54 -0.27 -23.41 -14.89
C ASP A 54 -1.79 -23.64 -14.72
N GLN A 55 -2.40 -23.04 -13.68
CA GLN A 55 -3.85 -22.99 -13.54
C GLN A 55 -4.47 -21.80 -14.28
N ILE A 56 -5.72 -21.96 -14.72
CA ILE A 56 -6.47 -20.88 -15.36
C ILE A 56 -6.99 -19.93 -14.26
N PRO A 57 -6.58 -18.66 -14.24
CA PRO A 57 -7.11 -17.68 -13.30
C PRO A 57 -8.50 -17.20 -13.72
N CYS A 58 -9.13 -16.37 -12.87
CA CYS A 58 -10.35 -15.66 -13.19
C CYS A 58 -10.23 -14.86 -14.51
N GLN A 59 -11.36 -14.68 -15.21
CA GLN A 59 -11.42 -14.00 -16.51
C GLN A 59 -11.06 -12.50 -16.41
N ASP A 60 -11.53 -11.82 -15.36
CA ASP A 60 -11.31 -10.39 -15.16
C ASP A 60 -10.69 -10.11 -13.80
N ARG A 61 -9.39 -9.82 -13.80
CA ARG A 61 -8.59 -9.54 -12.60
C ARG A 61 -8.92 -8.20 -11.97
N THR A 62 -9.55 -7.28 -12.71
CA THR A 62 -9.92 -5.95 -12.21
C THR A 62 -11.08 -6.00 -11.22
N GLN A 63 -11.88 -7.07 -11.27
CA GLN A 63 -13.05 -7.26 -10.39
C GLN A 63 -12.70 -7.97 -9.08
N TYR A 64 -11.47 -8.47 -8.93
CA TYR A 64 -11.00 -9.21 -7.77
C TYR A 64 -10.03 -8.37 -6.96
N MET A 65 -10.22 -8.34 -5.64
CA MET A 65 -9.27 -7.72 -4.73
C MET A 65 -7.98 -8.53 -4.61
N PHE A 66 -8.09 -9.86 -4.56
CA PHE A 66 -6.98 -10.77 -4.30
C PHE A 66 -6.60 -11.61 -5.52
N TRP A 67 -5.30 -11.66 -5.79
CA TRP A 67 -4.72 -12.54 -6.80
C TRP A 67 -4.73 -13.99 -6.32
N ASP A 68 -4.18 -14.26 -5.13
CA ASP A 68 -4.24 -15.56 -4.47
C ASP A 68 -4.92 -15.42 -3.10
N SER A 69 -4.62 -16.26 -2.11
CA SER A 69 -5.31 -16.20 -0.81
C SER A 69 -4.89 -15.01 0.06
N PHE A 70 -3.89 -14.22 -0.33
CA PHE A 70 -3.44 -13.06 0.45
C PHE A 70 -2.77 -11.94 -0.35
N HIS A 71 -2.20 -12.23 -1.52
CA HIS A 71 -1.63 -11.19 -2.37
C HIS A 71 -2.72 -10.42 -3.11
N PRO A 72 -2.66 -9.09 -3.16
CA PRO A 72 -3.60 -8.28 -3.94
C PRO A 72 -3.42 -8.45 -5.44
N THR A 73 -4.47 -8.18 -6.21
CA THR A 73 -4.37 -8.04 -7.67
C THR A 73 -3.59 -6.79 -8.07
N GLU A 74 -3.20 -6.70 -9.35
CA GLU A 74 -2.47 -5.55 -9.89
C GLU A 74 -3.19 -4.22 -9.63
N ILE A 75 -4.50 -4.16 -9.87
CA ILE A 75 -5.28 -2.93 -9.66
C ILE A 75 -5.25 -2.48 -8.19
N PHE A 76 -5.26 -3.40 -7.24
CA PHE A 76 -5.17 -3.03 -5.82
C PHE A 76 -3.73 -2.64 -5.43
N ASN A 77 -2.70 -3.26 -6.03
CA ASN A 77 -1.32 -2.82 -5.87
C ASN A 77 -1.10 -1.39 -6.40
N ILE A 78 -1.66 -1.05 -7.58
CA ILE A 78 -1.59 0.30 -8.14
C ILE A 78 -2.24 1.30 -7.17
N PHE A 79 -3.42 0.98 -6.66
CA PHE A 79 -4.10 1.82 -5.67
C PHE A 79 -3.24 2.04 -4.40
N TYR A 80 -2.64 0.98 -3.86
CA TYR A 80 -1.70 1.10 -2.74
C TYR A 80 -0.54 2.03 -3.07
N ALA A 81 0.08 1.86 -4.23
CA ALA A 81 1.21 2.67 -4.68
C ALA A 81 0.82 4.15 -4.81
N GLU A 82 -0.32 4.46 -5.43
CA GLU A 82 -0.81 5.82 -5.60
C GLU A 82 -1.05 6.52 -4.25
N ARG A 83 -1.74 5.85 -3.32
CA ARG A 83 -2.04 6.41 -1.99
C ARG A 83 -0.83 6.49 -1.07
N SER A 84 0.15 5.61 -1.26
CA SER A 84 1.44 5.68 -0.56
C SER A 84 2.31 6.80 -1.11
N TYR A 85 2.26 7.03 -2.43
CA TYR A 85 3.06 8.06 -3.10
C TYR A 85 2.58 9.46 -2.73
N ARG A 86 1.27 9.70 -2.86
CA ARG A 86 0.63 10.95 -2.49
C ARG A 86 -0.57 10.66 -1.61
N ALA A 87 -0.46 10.98 -0.32
CA ALA A 87 -1.51 10.73 0.64
C ALA A 87 -2.70 11.67 0.38
N LEU A 88 -3.87 11.10 0.13
CA LEU A 88 -5.13 11.87 0.05
C LEU A 88 -5.77 12.09 1.43
N ASP A 89 -5.44 11.23 2.38
CA ASP A 89 -5.85 11.34 3.79
C ASP A 89 -4.58 11.33 4.67
N PRO A 90 -4.48 12.22 5.68
CA PRO A 90 -3.29 12.32 6.53
C PRO A 90 -3.04 11.07 7.38
N SER A 91 -3.98 10.12 7.48
CA SER A 91 -3.79 8.85 8.18
C SER A 91 -3.08 7.78 7.35
N TYR A 92 -2.89 8.00 6.03
CA TYR A 92 -2.23 7.05 5.14
C TYR A 92 -0.71 7.01 5.30
N ALA A 93 -0.09 8.09 5.77
CA ALA A 93 1.35 8.17 5.93
C ALA A 93 1.73 9.04 7.13
N TYR A 94 2.91 8.82 7.68
CA TYR A 94 3.44 9.60 8.80
C TYR A 94 4.98 9.65 8.77
N PRO A 95 5.62 10.79 9.05
CA PRO A 95 5.04 12.14 9.20
C PRO A 95 4.62 12.77 7.87
N TYR A 96 5.03 12.19 6.74
CA TYR A 96 4.68 12.62 5.39
C TYR A 96 4.70 11.42 4.42
N ASP A 97 4.12 11.61 3.22
CA ASP A 97 4.12 10.59 2.16
C ASP A 97 5.43 10.55 1.37
N ILE A 98 5.53 9.61 0.42
CA ILE A 98 6.75 9.42 -0.38
C ILE A 98 7.03 10.66 -1.24
N SER A 99 6.01 11.31 -1.80
CA SER A 99 6.20 12.49 -2.65
C SER A 99 6.78 13.68 -1.88
N HIS A 100 6.38 13.84 -0.62
CA HIS A 100 6.97 14.81 0.29
C HIS A 100 8.36 14.40 0.75
N LEU A 101 8.59 13.11 1.07
CA LEU A 101 9.92 12.62 1.44
C LEU A 101 10.99 12.99 0.39
N ILE A 102 10.65 12.89 -0.89
CA ILE A 102 11.54 13.25 -2.00
C ILE A 102 11.85 14.76 -2.01
N SER A 103 10.89 15.63 -1.65
CA SER A 103 11.12 17.07 -1.68
C SER A 103 12.00 17.56 -0.52
N VAL A 104 11.88 16.94 0.66
CA VAL A 104 12.74 17.27 1.82
C VAL A 104 14.19 16.89 1.59
N ASP A 105 14.45 15.77 0.90
CA ASP A 105 15.81 15.30 0.59
C ASP A 105 16.52 16.21 -0.44
N GLN A 106 15.76 16.84 -1.34
CA GLN A 106 16.32 17.76 -2.33
C GLN A 106 16.62 19.18 -1.78
N GLY A 107 16.42 19.43 -0.48
CA GLY A 107 16.52 20.78 0.08
C GLY A 107 15.45 21.75 -0.45
N VAL A 108 14.42 21.23 -1.12
CA VAL A 108 13.31 22.03 -1.63
C VAL A 108 12.24 22.05 -0.54
N ALA A 109 12.28 23.10 0.27
CA ALA A 109 11.19 23.42 1.19
C ALA A 109 9.90 23.61 0.35
N VAL A 110 9.02 22.60 0.35
CA VAL A 110 7.67 22.77 -0.18
C VAL A 110 6.89 23.57 0.86
N ALA A 111 6.56 24.81 0.50
CA ALA A 111 5.74 25.69 1.32
C ALA A 111 4.41 25.00 1.65
N LYS A 112 4.02 25.13 2.93
CA LYS A 112 2.73 24.69 3.47
C LYS A 112 1.55 25.31 2.74
#